data_AF-A0A971HUW4-F1
#
_entry.id   AF-A0A971HUW4-F1
#
_cell.length_a   1.000
_cell.length_b   1.000
_cell.length_c   1.000
_cell.angle_alpha   90.00
_cell.angle_beta   90.00
_cell.angle_gamma   90.00
#
_symmetry.space_group_name_H-M   'P 1'
#
loop_
_entity.id
_entity.type
_entity.pdbx_description
1 polymer ?
#
loop_
_entity_poly.entity_id
_entity_poly.type
_entity_poly.pdbx_seq_one_letter_code
_entity_poly.pdbx_strand_id
1 'polypeptide(L)'
;LLLVALYDGTPHQKAIALAKVAPKWVTPVKADWFSGTLRIGSGKILSPPSMGAGETREKEIYLDVENGQVISIQHVHNTEQNKPTNTAIWKTYTNPEYNFIFKYPQNWVVEDEGYYETAGGCRADVPSLMLYEQGKEENSDDWIRINPRQFMLEDGRCFKIGNYAICTYSRDATVLAVYNGFIANFTLQPAAEKNKQVHERTRQ
;
A
#
# COMPACT_ATOMS: atom_id res chain seq x y z
N LEU A 1 0.44 14.32 18.23
CA LEU A 1 -0.93 13.86 18.49
C LEU A 1 -1.29 14.07 19.97
N LEU A 2 -2.53 14.45 20.30
CA LEU A 2 -3.00 14.63 21.69
C LEU A 2 -4.23 13.75 21.96
N LEU A 3 -4.22 13.02 23.07
CA LEU A 3 -5.40 12.33 23.62
C LEU A 3 -6.18 13.32 24.50
N VAL A 4 -7.43 13.57 24.13
CA VAL A 4 -8.30 14.53 24.83
C VAL A 4 -9.42 13.86 25.62
N ALA A 5 -9.89 12.69 25.17
CA ALA A 5 -10.97 11.93 25.79
C ALA A 5 -10.88 10.45 25.43
N LEU A 6 -11.39 9.59 26.31
CA LEU A 6 -11.62 8.17 26.05
C LEU A 6 -13.12 7.90 26.17
N TYR A 7 -13.66 6.99 25.36
CA TYR A 7 -15.06 6.57 25.40
C TYR A 7 -15.11 5.05 25.44
N ASP A 8 -16.05 4.50 26.21
CA ASP A 8 -16.29 3.06 26.23
C ASP A 8 -17.26 2.66 25.12
N GLY A 9 -16.91 1.61 24.38
CA GLY A 9 -17.76 0.91 23.42
C GLY A 9 -18.43 1.74 22.31
N THR A 10 -19.30 1.06 21.58
CA THR A 10 -20.21 1.61 20.57
C THR A 10 -21.64 1.14 20.91
N PRO A 11 -22.65 2.03 21.04
CA PRO A 11 -22.58 3.49 20.87
C PRO A 11 -21.87 4.19 22.04
N HIS A 12 -21.18 5.31 21.76
CA HIS A 12 -20.45 6.08 22.77
C HIS A 12 -21.43 6.73 23.77
N GLN A 13 -21.53 6.18 24.97
CA GLN A 13 -22.51 6.66 25.96
C GLN A 13 -21.96 7.75 26.89
N LYS A 14 -20.66 7.73 27.22
CA LYS A 14 -20.04 8.73 28.11
C LYS A 14 -18.51 8.76 28.01
N ALA A 15 -17.93 9.96 28.09
CA ALA A 15 -16.47 10.12 28.19
C ALA A 15 -15.95 9.57 29.54
N ILE A 16 -14.91 8.75 29.47
CA ILE A 16 -14.13 8.30 30.61
C ILE A 16 -13.09 9.38 30.92
N ALA A 17 -13.07 9.83 32.17
CA ALA A 17 -12.01 10.75 32.62
C ALA A 17 -10.64 10.07 32.52
N LEU A 18 -9.68 10.70 31.83
CA LEU A 18 -8.34 10.14 31.59
C LEU A 18 -7.62 9.77 32.89
N ALA A 19 -7.82 10.55 33.95
CA ALA A 19 -7.28 10.29 35.30
C ALA A 19 -7.76 8.95 35.90
N LYS A 20 -8.88 8.39 35.45
CA LYS A 20 -9.33 7.05 35.87
C LYS A 20 -8.53 5.92 35.23
N VAL A 21 -7.98 6.15 34.05
CA VAL A 21 -7.18 5.16 33.29
C VAL A 21 -5.73 5.23 33.73
N ALA A 22 -5.21 6.45 33.87
CA ALA A 22 -3.90 6.69 34.45
C ALA A 22 -3.96 7.97 35.29
N PRO A 23 -3.82 7.91 36.63
CA PRO A 23 -3.97 9.08 37.51
C PRO A 23 -3.05 10.26 37.17
N LYS A 24 -1.92 10.01 36.49
CA LYS A 24 -0.96 11.02 36.04
C LYS A 24 -1.39 11.76 34.77
N TRP A 25 -2.42 11.30 34.08
CA TRP A 25 -2.87 11.88 32.82
C TRP A 25 -3.77 13.09 33.07
N VAL A 26 -3.19 14.27 32.90
CA VAL A 26 -3.92 15.55 32.85
C VAL A 26 -4.14 15.90 31.38
N THR A 27 -5.40 16.08 31.00
CA THR A 27 -5.78 16.37 29.60
C THR A 27 -5.35 17.78 29.17
N PRO A 28 -4.84 17.98 27.93
CA PRO A 28 -4.58 16.97 26.91
C PRO A 28 -3.26 16.21 27.14
N VAL A 29 -3.26 14.91 26.88
CA VAL A 29 -2.07 14.04 27.06
C VAL A 29 -1.37 13.85 25.71
N LYS A 30 -0.04 13.98 25.67
CA LYS A 30 0.73 13.61 24.47
C LYS A 30 0.60 12.11 24.23
N ALA A 31 0.16 11.73 23.03
CA ALA A 31 -0.04 10.33 22.66
C ALA A 31 1.23 9.72 22.06
N ASP A 32 2.36 9.85 22.75
CA ASP A 32 3.67 9.30 22.33
C ASP A 32 3.72 7.76 22.31
N TRP A 33 2.81 7.11 23.02
CA TRP A 33 2.60 5.66 23.02
C TRP A 33 1.88 5.12 21.78
N PHE A 34 1.27 5.97 20.95
CA PHE A 34 0.50 5.51 19.80
C PHE A 34 1.36 5.41 18.54
N SER A 35 1.34 4.23 17.93
CA SER A 35 1.84 3.96 16.58
C SER A 35 0.76 3.19 15.80
N GLY A 36 0.49 3.60 14.57
CA GLY A 36 -0.55 3.03 13.71
C GLY A 36 -1.19 4.07 12.81
N THR A 37 -2.22 3.65 12.06
CA THR A 37 -2.92 4.53 11.11
C THR A 37 -4.24 5.03 11.70
N LEU A 38 -4.43 6.34 11.73
CA LEU A 38 -5.71 6.97 12.07
C LEU A 38 -6.46 7.31 10.78
N ARG A 39 -7.72 6.85 10.69
CA ARG A 39 -8.63 7.18 9.59
C ARG A 39 -9.65 8.21 10.07
N ILE A 40 -9.67 9.37 9.42
CA ILE A 40 -10.60 10.46 9.71
C ILE A 40 -11.49 10.67 8.48
N GLY A 41 -12.75 10.25 8.58
CA GLY A 41 -13.74 10.43 7.53
C GLY A 41 -14.49 11.76 7.67
N SER A 42 -14.79 12.42 6.55
CA SER A 42 -15.60 13.63 6.48
C SER A 42 -16.51 13.64 5.25
N GLY A 43 -17.62 14.38 5.32
CA GLY A 43 -18.65 14.40 4.29
C GLY A 43 -19.68 13.26 4.42
N LYS A 44 -20.44 13.03 3.35
CA LYS A 44 -21.50 12.02 3.31
C LYS A 44 -20.93 10.61 3.40
N ILE A 45 -21.70 9.72 4.03
CA ILE A 45 -21.43 8.28 4.00
C ILE A 45 -21.78 7.78 2.60
N LEU A 46 -20.82 7.17 1.94
CA LEU A 46 -20.96 6.58 0.61
C LEU A 46 -21.23 5.07 0.70
N SER A 47 -20.63 4.39 1.68
CA SER A 47 -20.87 2.98 1.94
C SER A 47 -21.02 2.75 3.44
N PRO A 48 -22.10 2.10 3.90
CA PRO A 48 -22.25 1.74 5.30
C PRO A 48 -21.18 0.73 5.72
N PRO A 49 -20.87 0.64 7.02
CA PRO A 49 -19.93 -0.35 7.53
C PRO A 49 -20.44 -1.78 7.23
N SER A 50 -19.55 -2.66 6.79
CA SER A 50 -19.83 -4.09 6.58
C SER A 50 -19.01 -4.93 7.57
N MET A 51 -19.21 -6.26 7.57
CA MET A 51 -18.46 -7.12 8.50
C MET A 51 -16.95 -6.99 8.29
N GLY A 52 -16.28 -6.32 9.22
CA GLY A 52 -14.82 -6.10 9.21
C GLY A 52 -14.35 -4.84 8.49
N ALA A 53 -15.23 -4.14 7.76
CA ALA A 53 -14.88 -2.89 7.07
C ALA A 53 -15.64 -1.70 7.67
N GLY A 54 -14.91 -0.68 8.11
CA GLY A 54 -15.51 0.57 8.60
C GLY A 54 -16.26 1.32 7.50
N GLU A 55 -17.12 2.27 7.89
CA GLU A 55 -17.87 3.13 6.96
C GLU A 55 -16.94 3.87 5.99
N THR A 56 -17.38 4.10 4.74
CA THR A 56 -16.64 4.91 3.75
C THR A 56 -17.32 6.24 3.55
N ARG A 57 -16.56 7.34 3.62
CA ARG A 57 -17.07 8.71 3.44
C ARG A 57 -16.48 9.41 2.23
N GLU A 58 -17.13 10.47 1.76
CA GLU A 58 -16.71 11.28 0.60
C GLU A 58 -15.24 11.70 0.63
N LYS A 59 -14.71 12.03 1.81
CA LYS A 59 -13.30 12.39 2.01
C LYS A 59 -12.76 11.67 3.22
N GLU A 60 -11.57 11.10 3.09
CA GLU A 60 -10.88 10.43 4.18
C GLU A 60 -9.44 10.91 4.27
N ILE A 61 -8.97 11.06 5.50
CA ILE A 61 -7.57 11.35 5.79
C ILE A 61 -7.02 10.15 6.55
N TYR A 62 -5.95 9.56 6.04
CA TYR A 62 -5.17 8.54 6.73
C TYR A 62 -3.91 9.21 7.28
N LEU A 63 -3.70 9.10 8.58
CA LEU A 63 -2.51 9.59 9.25
C LEU A 63 -1.72 8.39 9.73
N ASP A 64 -0.53 8.15 9.18
CA ASP A 64 0.38 7.18 9.78
C ASP A 64 1.13 7.88 10.90
N VAL A 65 1.05 7.29 12.08
CA VAL A 65 1.64 7.82 13.30
C VAL A 65 2.68 6.84 13.81
N GLU A 66 3.85 7.35 14.16
CA GLU A 66 4.89 6.60 14.83
C GLU A 66 5.31 7.35 16.10
N ASN A 67 5.21 6.69 17.25
CA ASN A 67 5.54 7.25 18.57
C ASN A 67 4.90 8.63 18.81
N GLY A 68 3.61 8.76 18.44
CA GLY A 68 2.82 9.99 18.56
C GLY A 68 3.13 11.11 17.56
N GLN A 69 4.04 10.88 16.61
CA GLN A 69 4.39 11.80 15.53
C GLN A 69 3.73 11.36 14.22
N VAL A 70 3.08 12.30 13.53
CA VAL A 70 2.51 12.03 12.21
C VAL A 70 3.65 11.99 11.21
N ILE A 71 3.87 10.84 10.58
CA ILE A 71 4.94 10.61 9.61
C ILE A 71 4.44 10.62 8.16
N SER A 72 3.13 10.41 7.95
CA SER A 72 2.51 10.45 6.64
C SER A 72 1.06 10.91 6.74
N ILE A 73 0.61 11.66 5.74
CA ILE A 73 -0.77 12.12 5.60
C ILE A 73 -1.23 11.78 4.18
N GLN A 74 -2.27 10.96 4.06
CA GLN A 74 -2.89 10.65 2.79
C GLN A 74 -4.31 11.21 2.74
N HIS A 75 -4.62 11.98 1.70
CA HIS A 75 -5.96 12.47 1.43
C HIS A 75 -6.63 11.61 0.36
N VAL A 76 -7.76 11.01 0.69
CA VAL A 76 -8.57 10.16 -0.20
C VAL A 76 -9.90 10.88 -0.46
N HIS A 77 -10.28 11.00 -1.72
CA HIS A 77 -11.56 11.55 -2.15
C HIS A 77 -12.35 10.42 -2.82
N ASN A 78 -13.39 9.95 -2.15
CA ASN A 78 -14.21 8.80 -2.56
C ASN A 78 -15.45 9.20 -3.39
N THR A 79 -15.63 10.49 -3.71
CA THR A 79 -16.69 10.95 -4.61
C THR A 79 -16.51 10.38 -6.02
N GLU A 80 -17.61 10.19 -6.75
CA GLU A 80 -17.63 9.52 -8.07
C GLU A 80 -16.71 10.14 -9.15
N GLN A 81 -16.11 11.30 -8.89
CA GLN A 81 -15.11 11.93 -9.75
C GLN A 81 -13.71 11.31 -9.65
N ASN A 82 -13.52 10.33 -8.77
CA ASN A 82 -12.32 9.49 -8.70
C ASN A 82 -12.63 7.99 -8.85
N LYS A 83 -13.73 7.64 -9.54
CA LYS A 83 -13.82 6.31 -10.12
C LYS A 83 -12.88 6.28 -11.32
N PRO A 84 -11.84 5.42 -11.34
CA PRO A 84 -11.16 5.13 -12.59
C PRO A 84 -12.23 4.64 -13.56
N THR A 85 -12.43 5.38 -14.64
CA THR A 85 -13.32 4.99 -15.73
C THR A 85 -12.85 3.62 -16.22
N ASN A 86 -13.57 2.58 -15.80
CA ASN A 86 -13.34 1.16 -16.09
C ASN A 86 -12.27 0.39 -15.26
N THR A 87 -12.39 0.40 -13.93
CA THR A 87 -11.70 -0.56 -13.03
C THR A 87 -12.45 -1.89 -12.81
N ALA A 88 -13.51 -2.20 -13.57
CA ALA A 88 -14.36 -3.35 -13.25
C ALA A 88 -13.78 -4.73 -13.63
N ILE A 89 -12.66 -4.77 -14.38
CA ILE A 89 -12.01 -6.02 -14.75
C ILE A 89 -10.53 -5.91 -14.38
N TRP A 90 -10.15 -6.55 -13.28
CA TRP A 90 -8.74 -6.69 -12.89
C TRP A 90 -8.25 -8.07 -13.32
N LYS A 91 -7.08 -8.12 -13.93
CA LYS A 91 -6.32 -9.34 -14.19
C LYS A 91 -5.54 -9.73 -12.95
N THR A 92 -5.15 -10.99 -12.88
CA THR A 92 -4.26 -11.51 -11.85
C THR A 92 -2.94 -11.89 -12.48
N TYR A 93 -1.85 -11.35 -11.97
CA TYR A 93 -0.49 -11.74 -12.32
C TYR A 93 0.04 -12.65 -11.22
N THR A 94 0.62 -13.79 -11.59
CA THR A 94 1.23 -14.73 -10.66
C THR A 94 2.66 -14.98 -11.09
N ASN A 95 3.60 -14.80 -10.16
CA ASN A 95 4.98 -15.18 -10.36
C ASN A 95 5.37 -16.28 -9.36
N PRO A 96 5.29 -17.55 -9.77
CA PRO A 96 5.60 -18.68 -8.89
C PRO A 96 7.10 -18.80 -8.59
N GLU A 97 7.98 -18.24 -9.44
CA GLU A 97 9.42 -18.29 -9.20
C GLU A 97 9.82 -17.48 -7.96
N TYR A 98 9.18 -16.33 -7.75
CA TYR A 98 9.44 -15.45 -6.61
C TYR A 98 8.29 -15.42 -5.59
N ASN A 99 7.31 -16.32 -5.72
CA ASN A 99 6.21 -16.52 -4.79
C ASN A 99 5.42 -15.24 -4.49
N PHE A 100 4.99 -14.51 -5.51
CA PHE A 100 4.05 -13.40 -5.31
C PHE A 100 2.95 -13.40 -6.36
N ILE A 101 1.82 -12.83 -5.96
CA ILE A 101 0.63 -12.66 -6.79
C ILE A 101 0.08 -11.26 -6.55
N PHE A 102 -0.39 -10.61 -7.61
CA PHE A 102 -1.07 -9.34 -7.51
C PHE A 102 -2.17 -9.21 -8.55
N LYS A 103 -3.05 -8.23 -8.36
CA LYS A 103 -4.04 -7.86 -9.35
C LYS A 103 -3.73 -6.50 -9.96
N TYR A 104 -4.11 -6.31 -11.22
CA TYR A 104 -3.88 -5.08 -11.98
C TYR A 104 -5.01 -4.85 -13.00
N PRO A 105 -5.27 -3.61 -13.46
CA PRO A 105 -6.37 -3.35 -14.38
C PRO A 105 -6.21 -4.04 -15.75
N GLN A 106 -7.32 -4.40 -16.39
CA GLN A 106 -7.32 -5.12 -17.68
C GLN A 106 -6.55 -4.40 -18.79
N ASN A 107 -6.62 -3.07 -18.82
CA ASN A 107 -5.99 -2.20 -19.81
C ASN A 107 -4.55 -1.81 -19.43
N TRP A 108 -3.98 -2.42 -18.38
CA TRP A 108 -2.59 -2.21 -18.01
C TRP A 108 -1.73 -3.34 -18.54
N VAL A 109 -0.48 -2.99 -18.84
CA VAL A 109 0.58 -3.89 -19.27
C VAL A 109 1.48 -4.15 -18.07
N VAL A 110 1.97 -5.39 -17.96
CA VAL A 110 3.04 -5.77 -17.03
C VAL A 110 4.23 -6.17 -17.87
N GLU A 111 5.34 -5.48 -17.69
CA GLU A 111 6.60 -5.72 -18.40
C GLU A 111 7.67 -6.17 -17.40
N ASP A 112 8.44 -7.19 -17.80
CA ASP A 112 9.58 -7.69 -17.03
C ASP A 112 10.83 -6.91 -17.44
N GLU A 113 11.35 -6.08 -16.52
CA GLU A 113 12.60 -5.33 -16.73
C GLU A 113 13.84 -6.18 -16.41
N GLY A 114 13.64 -7.45 -16.07
CA GLY A 114 14.65 -8.40 -15.68
C GLY A 114 15.28 -8.05 -14.35
N TYR A 115 16.52 -8.49 -14.20
CA TYR A 115 17.28 -8.25 -12.99
C TYR A 115 18.13 -7.01 -13.12
N TYR A 116 18.17 -6.24 -12.05
CA TYR A 116 19.18 -5.21 -11.92
C TYR A 116 20.54 -5.84 -11.61
N GLU A 117 21.55 -5.52 -12.40
CA GLU A 117 22.94 -5.85 -12.14
C GLU A 117 23.77 -4.56 -12.07
N THR A 118 24.53 -4.38 -11.00
CA THR A 118 25.44 -3.23 -10.88
C THR A 118 26.64 -3.41 -11.79
N ALA A 119 27.36 -2.32 -12.09
CA ALA A 119 28.62 -2.40 -12.84
C ALA A 119 29.69 -3.29 -12.16
N GLY A 120 29.52 -3.61 -10.87
CA GLY A 120 30.37 -4.55 -10.12
C GLY A 120 29.89 -6.01 -10.15
N GLY A 121 28.87 -6.36 -10.94
CA GLY A 121 28.36 -7.72 -11.08
C GLY A 121 27.41 -8.18 -9.97
N CYS A 122 26.96 -7.28 -9.09
CA CYS A 122 25.97 -7.63 -8.08
C CYS A 122 24.57 -7.61 -8.69
N ARG A 123 23.92 -8.77 -8.69
CA ARG A 123 22.54 -8.94 -9.19
C ARG A 123 21.54 -8.84 -8.03
N ALA A 124 20.41 -8.18 -8.27
CA ALA A 124 19.30 -8.15 -7.31
C ALA A 124 18.73 -9.55 -7.04
N ASP A 125 18.22 -9.79 -5.83
CA ASP A 125 17.62 -11.09 -5.45
C ASP A 125 16.25 -11.33 -6.10
N VAL A 126 15.60 -10.27 -6.57
CA VAL A 126 14.25 -10.25 -7.13
C VAL A 126 14.22 -9.41 -8.41
N PRO A 127 13.41 -9.79 -9.41
CA PRO A 127 13.32 -9.04 -10.66
C PRO A 127 12.61 -7.71 -10.46
N SER A 128 12.87 -6.80 -11.38
CA SER A 128 12.15 -5.55 -11.54
C SER A 128 10.97 -5.77 -12.48
N LEU A 129 9.78 -5.34 -12.06
CA LEU A 129 8.60 -5.31 -12.93
C LEU A 129 8.12 -3.89 -13.12
N MET A 130 7.59 -3.60 -14.30
CA MET A 130 7.01 -2.32 -14.65
C MET A 130 5.56 -2.51 -15.06
N LEU A 131 4.69 -1.62 -14.58
CA LEU A 131 3.27 -1.62 -14.91
C LEU A 131 2.85 -0.23 -15.36
N TYR A 132 2.11 -0.17 -16.47
CA TYR A 132 1.64 1.07 -17.05
C TYR A 132 0.33 0.83 -17.82
N GLU A 133 -0.42 1.91 -18.04
CA GLU A 133 -1.63 1.86 -18.86
C GLU A 133 -1.27 1.72 -20.35
N GLN A 134 -1.95 0.83 -21.07
CA GLN A 134 -1.71 0.60 -22.49
C GLN A 134 -1.80 1.91 -23.30
N GLY A 135 -0.79 2.19 -24.13
CA GLY A 135 -0.69 3.45 -24.88
C GLY A 135 -0.03 4.60 -24.10
N LYS A 136 0.48 4.35 -22.89
CA LYS A 136 1.25 5.31 -22.07
C LYS A 136 2.66 4.80 -21.75
N GLU A 137 3.24 4.03 -22.67
CA GLU A 137 4.57 3.42 -22.57
C GLU A 137 5.67 4.47 -22.34
N GLU A 138 5.50 5.71 -22.80
CA GLU A 138 6.54 6.74 -22.74
C GLU A 138 6.44 7.62 -21.49
N ASN A 139 5.34 7.54 -20.73
CA ASN A 139 5.13 8.39 -19.56
C ASN A 139 5.66 7.73 -18.29
N SER A 140 6.98 7.81 -18.09
CA SER A 140 7.66 7.14 -16.99
C SER A 140 7.23 7.56 -15.58
N ASP A 141 6.64 8.74 -15.47
CA ASP A 141 6.12 9.24 -14.20
C ASP A 141 4.87 8.46 -13.78
N ASP A 142 4.08 7.98 -14.73
CA ASP A 142 2.82 7.25 -14.49
C ASP A 142 2.99 5.74 -14.34
N TRP A 143 4.22 5.24 -14.32
CA TRP A 143 4.48 3.82 -14.11
C TRP A 143 4.38 3.45 -12.63
N ILE A 144 3.96 2.21 -12.38
CA ILE A 144 4.15 1.51 -11.11
C ILE A 144 5.27 0.51 -11.31
N ARG A 145 6.27 0.52 -10.44
CA ARG A 145 7.44 -0.35 -10.52
C ARG A 145 7.54 -1.22 -9.29
N ILE A 146 7.89 -2.48 -9.49
CA ILE A 146 8.30 -3.40 -8.43
C ILE A 146 9.81 -3.50 -8.51
N ASN A 147 10.48 -3.32 -7.38
CA ASN A 147 11.93 -3.30 -7.23
C ASN A 147 12.63 -2.37 -8.23
N PRO A 148 12.26 -1.08 -8.28
CA PRO A 148 12.91 -0.13 -9.18
C PRO A 148 14.41 -0.01 -8.90
N ARG A 149 15.20 0.10 -9.97
CA ARG A 149 16.67 0.20 -9.92
C ARG A 149 17.16 1.44 -9.18
N GLN A 150 16.52 2.57 -9.45
CA GLN A 150 16.82 3.87 -8.85
C GLN A 150 15.49 4.54 -8.51
N PHE A 151 15.17 4.59 -7.22
CA PHE A 151 13.98 5.26 -6.72
C PHE A 151 14.34 6.34 -5.73
N MET A 152 13.99 7.59 -6.06
CA MET A 152 14.14 8.72 -5.15
C MET A 152 12.82 8.90 -4.39
N LEU A 153 12.86 8.64 -3.08
CA LEU A 153 11.67 8.75 -2.22
C LEU A 153 11.09 10.17 -2.17
N GLU A 154 11.92 11.19 -2.42
CA GLU A 154 11.50 12.60 -2.45
C GLU A 154 10.58 12.93 -3.64
N ASP A 155 10.72 12.21 -4.75
CA ASP A 155 10.00 12.49 -6.00
C ASP A 155 8.77 11.60 -6.21
N GLY A 156 8.55 10.60 -5.36
CA GLY A 156 7.48 9.63 -5.55
C GLY A 156 6.99 8.95 -4.28
N ARG A 157 6.26 7.86 -4.45
CA ARG A 157 5.71 7.04 -3.38
C ARG A 157 6.27 5.64 -3.50
N CYS A 158 6.66 5.06 -2.38
CA CYS A 158 7.04 3.65 -2.35
C CYS A 158 6.50 2.94 -1.11
N PHE A 159 6.12 1.68 -1.30
CA PHE A 159 5.61 0.79 -0.27
C PHE A 159 6.39 -0.51 -0.26
N LYS A 160 6.73 -1.03 0.92
CA LYS A 160 7.52 -2.26 1.06
C LYS A 160 6.66 -3.41 1.60
N ILE A 161 6.75 -4.58 0.96
CA ILE A 161 6.10 -5.83 1.39
C ILE A 161 7.13 -6.95 1.31
N GLY A 162 7.61 -7.44 2.46
CA GLY A 162 8.73 -8.38 2.51
C GLY A 162 9.97 -7.78 1.84
N ASN A 163 10.51 -8.48 0.84
CA ASN A 163 11.68 -8.03 0.07
C ASN A 163 11.32 -7.18 -1.16
N TYR A 164 10.04 -6.90 -1.38
CA TYR A 164 9.57 -6.15 -2.54
C TYR A 164 9.35 -4.68 -2.21
N ALA A 165 9.80 -3.81 -3.11
CA ALA A 165 9.51 -2.38 -3.08
C ALA A 165 8.60 -2.01 -4.25
N ILE A 166 7.39 -1.54 -3.99
CA ILE A 166 6.42 -1.15 -5.00
C ILE A 166 6.37 0.36 -5.00
N CYS A 167 6.80 1.01 -6.08
CA CYS A 167 6.95 2.44 -6.12
C CYS A 167 6.32 3.06 -7.38
N THR A 168 5.98 4.35 -7.32
CA THR A 168 5.52 5.15 -8.46
C THR A 168 5.93 6.60 -8.28
N TYR A 169 6.26 7.29 -9.37
CA TYR A 169 6.49 8.74 -9.38
C TYR A 169 5.20 9.53 -9.67
N SER A 170 4.09 8.83 -9.92
CA SER A 170 2.91 9.46 -10.46
C SER A 170 2.26 10.41 -9.47
N ARG A 171 1.79 11.53 -10.01
CA ARG A 171 0.93 12.47 -9.33
C ARG A 171 -0.51 12.41 -9.84
N ASP A 172 -0.76 11.59 -10.87
CA ASP A 172 -2.08 11.38 -11.43
C ASP A 172 -2.96 10.61 -10.44
N ALA A 173 -4.15 11.14 -10.14
CA ALA A 173 -5.05 10.55 -9.15
C ALA A 173 -5.53 9.15 -9.56
N THR A 174 -5.66 8.88 -10.86
CA THR A 174 -6.10 7.60 -11.41
C THR A 174 -5.01 6.55 -11.25
N VAL A 175 -3.78 6.89 -11.62
CA VAL A 175 -2.61 6.02 -11.42
C VAL A 175 -2.40 5.74 -9.94
N LEU A 176 -2.52 6.76 -9.08
CA LEU A 176 -2.41 6.59 -7.63
C LEU A 176 -3.52 5.70 -7.06
N ALA A 177 -4.73 5.74 -7.60
CA ALA A 177 -5.80 4.82 -7.22
C ALA A 177 -5.46 3.37 -7.61
N VAL A 178 -4.91 3.15 -8.81
CA VAL A 178 -4.44 1.83 -9.25
C VAL A 178 -3.29 1.34 -8.37
N TYR A 179 -2.31 2.20 -8.06
CA TYR A 179 -1.19 1.91 -7.15
C TYR A 179 -1.66 1.45 -5.78
N ASN A 180 -2.61 2.16 -5.17
CA ASN A 180 -3.14 1.77 -3.87
C ASN A 180 -3.89 0.43 -3.94
N GLY A 181 -4.69 0.21 -4.98
CA GLY A 181 -5.39 -1.06 -5.16
C GLY A 181 -4.44 -2.21 -5.48
N PHE A 182 -3.35 -1.95 -6.21
CA PHE A 182 -2.27 -2.91 -6.45
C PHE A 182 -1.63 -3.36 -5.14
N ILE A 183 -1.24 -2.42 -4.28
CA ILE A 183 -0.67 -2.71 -2.95
C ILE A 183 -1.64 -3.56 -2.12
N ALA A 184 -2.92 -3.18 -2.09
CA ALA A 184 -3.93 -3.90 -1.31
C ALA A 184 -4.15 -5.36 -1.77
N ASN A 185 -3.80 -5.69 -3.02
CA ASN A 185 -3.95 -7.03 -3.59
C ASN A 185 -2.62 -7.79 -3.72
N PHE A 186 -1.49 -7.18 -3.36
CA PHE A 186 -0.19 -7.82 -3.45
C PHE A 186 -0.02 -8.82 -2.31
N THR A 187 0.16 -10.10 -2.65
CA THR A 187 0.25 -11.19 -1.68
C THR A 187 1.52 -11.98 -1.93
N LEU A 188 2.26 -12.24 -0.85
CA LEU A 188 3.35 -13.20 -0.84
C LEU A 188 2.78 -14.60 -0.65
N GLN A 189 3.13 -15.52 -1.55
CA GLN A 189 2.83 -16.92 -1.39
C GLN A 189 3.89 -17.58 -0.50
N PRO A 190 3.52 -18.60 0.28
CA PRO A 190 4.50 -19.45 0.95
C PRO A 190 5.48 -20.00 -0.09
N ALA A 191 6.78 -20.02 0.22
CA ALA A 191 7.76 -20.60 -0.67
C ALA A 191 7.34 -22.03 -1.01
N ALA A 192 7.05 -22.31 -2.29
CA ALA A 192 6.89 -23.68 -2.73
C ALA A 192 8.20 -24.41 -2.39
N GLU A 193 8.11 -25.54 -1.67
CA GLU A 193 9.26 -26.41 -1.42
C GLU A 193 9.89 -26.76 -2.77
N LYS A 194 11.03 -26.14 -3.10
CA LYS A 194 11.78 -26.48 -4.30
C LYS A 194 12.28 -27.92 -4.11
N ASN A 195 11.54 -28.88 -4.69
CA ASN A 195 12.02 -30.24 -4.86
C ASN A 195 13.36 -30.16 -5.60
N LYS A 196 14.46 -30.40 -4.87
CA LYS A 196 15.80 -30.58 -5.43
C LYS A 196 15.81 -31.86 -6.25
N GLN A 197 15.37 -31.79 -7.51
CA GLN A 197 15.85 -32.76 -8.50
C GLN A 197 17.18 -32.27 -9.04
N VAL A 198 18.23 -32.75 -8.38
CA VAL A 198 19.59 -32.82 -8.91
C VAL A 198 19.51 -33.57 -10.23
N HIS A 199 19.60 -32.85 -11.35
CA HIS A 199 19.81 -33.51 -12.63
C HIS A 199 21.29 -33.88 -12.74
N GLU A 200 21.56 -35.14 -12.44
CA GLU A 200 22.83 -35.79 -12.69
C GLU A 200 23.20 -35.72 -14.18
N ARG A 201 24.45 -35.33 -14.41
CA ARG A 201 25.37 -35.82 -15.45
C ARG A 201 24.74 -36.44 -16.71
N THR A 202 24.87 -35.73 -17.83
CA THR A 202 25.26 -36.38 -19.10
C THR A 202 26.25 -35.50 -19.83
N ARG A 203 27.55 -35.75 -19.60
CA ARG A 203 28.58 -35.58 -20.63
C ARG A 203 28.74 -36.94 -21.29
N GLN A 204 28.33 -37.04 -22.54
CA GLN A 204 28.88 -38.00 -23.50
C GLN A 204 29.69 -37.20 -24.51
#